data_AF-A0A7X6TS65-F1
#
_entry.id   AF-A0A7X6TS65-F1
#
_cell.length_a   1.000
_cell.length_b   1.000
_cell.length_c   1.000
_cell.angle_alpha   90.00
_cell.angle_beta   90.00
_cell.angle_gamma   90.00
#
_symmetry.space_group_name_H-M   'P 1'
#
loop_
_entity.id
_entity.type
_entity.pdbx_description
1 polymer ?
#
loop_
_entity_poly.entity_id
_entity_poly.type
_entity_poly.pdbx_seq_one_letter_code
_entity_poly.pdbx_strand_id
1 'polypeptide(L)'
;MSGHSKWHNIQAKKGKMDAKRGKVFTKIGKEIIMAAKEGASPDTNAKLRDVIAKAKAANMPNDNINRAIKKAAGDSNSADFEEIVYEGYGPSGVAVI
;
A
#
# COMPACT_ATOMS: atom_id res chain seq x y z
N MET A 1 -37.36 5.92 -7.66
CA MET A 1 -36.66 6.80 -8.63
C MET A 1 -35.77 7.77 -7.89
N SER A 2 -34.44 7.66 -7.99
CA SER A 2 -33.47 8.54 -7.30
C SER A 2 -33.09 9.76 -8.17
N GLY A 3 -34.06 10.49 -8.74
CA GLY A 3 -33.80 11.54 -9.73
C GLY A 3 -32.97 12.72 -9.22
N HIS A 4 -33.23 13.18 -7.99
CA HIS A 4 -32.54 14.35 -7.41
C HIS A 4 -31.27 14.04 -6.60
N SER A 5 -31.07 12.78 -6.18
CA SER A 5 -29.95 12.38 -5.31
C SER A 5 -28.97 11.41 -5.97
N LYS A 6 -29.18 11.08 -7.26
CA LYS A 6 -28.32 10.15 -8.02
C LYS A 6 -26.85 10.53 -7.94
N TRP A 7 -26.54 11.80 -8.16
CA TRP A 7 -25.16 12.29 -8.10
C TRP A 7 -24.57 12.21 -6.70
N HIS A 8 -25.29 12.68 -5.67
CA HIS A 8 -24.82 12.61 -4.27
C HIS A 8 -24.54 11.17 -3.82
N ASN A 9 -25.38 10.22 -4.20
CA ASN A 9 -25.18 8.80 -3.90
C ASN A 9 -23.96 8.22 -4.62
N ILE A 10 -23.77 8.56 -5.90
CA ILE A 10 -22.58 8.15 -6.68
C ILE A 10 -21.32 8.76 -6.06
N GLN A 11 -21.34 10.04 -5.71
CA GLN A 11 -20.23 10.75 -5.09
C GLN A 11 -19.84 10.10 -3.75
N ALA A 12 -20.81 9.86 -2.87
CA ALA A 12 -20.57 9.23 -1.57
C ALA A 12 -20.02 7.81 -1.71
N LYS A 13 -20.57 7.01 -2.63
CA LYS A 13 -20.08 5.64 -2.89
C LYS A 13 -18.66 5.67 -3.44
N LYS A 14 -18.39 6.51 -4.44
CA LYS A 14 -17.07 6.66 -5.05
C LYS A 14 -16.04 7.15 -4.02
N GLY A 15 -16.36 8.17 -3.23
CA GLY A 15 -15.47 8.71 -2.19
C GLY A 15 -15.06 7.65 -1.16
N LYS A 16 -16.00 6.80 -0.70
CA LYS A 16 -15.67 5.69 0.20
C LYS A 16 -14.74 4.66 -0.45
N MET A 17 -14.93 4.37 -1.73
CA MET A 17 -14.09 3.43 -2.48
C MET A 17 -12.69 4.00 -2.73
N ASP A 18 -12.60 5.27 -3.09
CA ASP A 18 -11.34 5.97 -3.33
C ASP A 18 -10.53 6.08 -2.02
N ALA A 19 -11.19 6.37 -0.90
CA ALA A 19 -10.53 6.38 0.42
C ALA A 19 -9.99 5.00 0.81
N LYS A 20 -10.74 3.91 0.55
CA LYS A 20 -10.24 2.54 0.75
C LYS A 20 -9.04 2.24 -0.14
N ARG A 21 -9.10 2.62 -1.42
CA ARG A 21 -8.00 2.43 -2.38
C ARG A 21 -6.75 3.22 -1.98
N GLY A 22 -6.93 4.45 -1.50
CA GLY A 22 -5.84 5.28 -0.97
C GLY A 22 -5.10 4.59 0.17
N LYS A 23 -5.81 4.01 1.15
CA LYS A 23 -5.19 3.24 2.24
C LYS A 23 -4.39 2.04 1.74
N VAL A 24 -4.94 1.29 0.77
CA VAL A 24 -4.25 0.15 0.15
C VAL A 24 -2.97 0.61 -0.55
N PHE A 25 -3.03 1.72 -1.30
CA PHE A 25 -1.87 2.27 -2.00
C PHE A 25 -0.78 2.73 -1.03
N THR A 26 -1.15 3.37 0.08
CA THR A 26 -0.18 3.76 1.10
C THR A 26 0.50 2.54 1.73
N LYS A 27 -0.26 1.47 2.03
CA LYS A 27 0.31 0.25 2.61
C LYS A 27 1.31 -0.42 1.65
N ILE A 28 0.90 -0.64 0.40
CA ILE A 28 1.76 -1.25 -0.62
C ILE A 28 2.99 -0.37 -0.90
N GLY A 29 2.82 0.96 -0.93
CA GLY A 29 3.95 1.88 -1.12
C GLY A 29 5.01 1.76 -0.03
N LYS A 30 4.61 1.60 1.24
CA LYS A 30 5.53 1.34 2.36
C LYS A 30 6.21 -0.04 2.22
N GLU A 31 5.46 -1.07 1.84
CA GLU A 31 6.02 -2.41 1.57
C GLU A 31 7.08 -2.36 0.45
N ILE A 32 6.86 -1.58 -0.62
CA ILE A 32 7.85 -1.39 -1.70
C ILE A 32 9.11 -0.72 -1.15
N ILE A 33 8.96 0.32 -0.33
CA ILE A 33 10.11 1.06 0.22
C ILE A 33 10.95 0.14 1.11
N MET A 34 10.31 -0.64 2.00
CA MET A 34 11.02 -1.58 2.85
C MET A 34 11.71 -2.69 2.04
N ALA A 35 11.02 -3.28 1.06
CA ALA A 35 11.62 -4.31 0.22
C ALA A 35 12.78 -3.77 -0.62
N ALA A 36 12.65 -2.57 -1.17
CA ALA A 36 13.69 -1.96 -2.00
C ALA A 36 14.94 -1.52 -1.21
N LYS A 37 14.87 -1.35 0.12
CA LYS A 37 16.06 -1.12 0.97
C LYS A 37 17.04 -2.30 0.92
N GLU A 38 16.55 -3.53 0.88
CA GLU A 38 17.37 -4.75 0.79
C GLU A 38 17.93 -4.98 -0.62
N GLY A 39 17.40 -4.28 -1.63
CA GLY A 39 17.84 -4.36 -3.01
C GLY A 39 16.80 -3.79 -3.96
N ALA A 40 17.20 -2.81 -4.78
CA ALA A 40 16.30 -2.02 -5.61
C ALA A 40 15.87 -2.71 -6.94
N SER A 41 16.44 -3.88 -7.27
CA SER A 41 16.13 -4.60 -8.50
C SER A 41 15.15 -5.77 -8.25
N PRO A 42 14.00 -5.84 -8.93
CA PRO A 42 13.07 -6.97 -8.83
C PRO A 42 13.63 -8.31 -9.32
N ASP A 43 14.71 -8.29 -10.12
CA ASP A 43 15.34 -9.50 -10.64
C ASP A 43 16.18 -10.19 -9.55
N THR A 44 16.80 -9.41 -8.67
CA THR A 44 17.65 -9.90 -7.58
C THR A 44 16.92 -9.96 -6.23
N ASN A 45 15.75 -9.33 -6.11
CA ASN A 45 14.95 -9.27 -4.89
C ASN A 45 13.53 -9.85 -5.10
N ALA A 46 13.30 -11.07 -4.62
CA ALA A 46 12.01 -11.75 -4.71
C ALA A 46 10.90 -11.02 -3.94
N LYS A 47 11.20 -10.49 -2.74
CA LYS A 47 10.23 -9.73 -1.92
C LYS A 47 9.75 -8.49 -2.66
N LEU A 48 10.66 -7.76 -3.32
CA LEU A 48 10.30 -6.60 -4.14
C LEU A 48 9.43 -7.01 -5.35
N ARG A 49 9.74 -8.13 -6.00
CA ARG A 49 8.95 -8.65 -7.13
C ARG A 49 7.51 -8.96 -6.74
N ASP A 50 7.31 -9.62 -5.60
CA ASP A 50 5.99 -9.99 -5.09
C ASP A 50 5.16 -8.75 -4.72
N VAL A 51 5.79 -7.77 -4.07
CA VAL A 51 5.12 -6.51 -3.72
C VAL A 51 4.75 -5.72 -4.97
N ILE A 52 5.59 -5.72 -6.02
CA ILE A 52 5.25 -5.10 -7.31
C ILE A 52 4.06 -5.81 -7.97
N ALA A 53 4.02 -7.15 -7.93
CA ALA A 53 2.88 -7.90 -8.44
C ALA A 53 1.58 -7.54 -7.69
N LYS A 54 1.65 -7.44 -6.35
CA LYS A 54 0.54 -6.97 -5.49
C LYS A 54 0.10 -5.54 -5.84
N ALA A 55 1.04 -4.64 -6.10
CA ALA A 55 0.76 -3.26 -6.52
C ALA A 55 0.02 -3.22 -7.86
N LYS A 56 0.47 -4.01 -8.84
CA LYS A 56 -0.19 -4.14 -10.15
C LYS A 56 -1.58 -4.74 -10.03
N ALA A 57 -1.76 -5.78 -9.22
CA ALA A 57 -3.08 -6.36 -8.94
C ALA A 57 -4.05 -5.35 -8.30
N ALA A 58 -3.55 -4.41 -7.49
CA ALA A 58 -4.33 -3.30 -6.93
C ALA A 58 -4.58 -2.15 -7.93
N ASN A 59 -4.16 -2.28 -9.20
CA ASN A 59 -4.20 -1.23 -10.21
C ASN A 59 -3.44 0.03 -9.78
N MET A 60 -2.30 -0.11 -9.10
CA MET A 60 -1.40 1.01 -8.82
C MET A 60 -0.69 1.44 -10.11
N PRO A 61 -0.65 2.74 -10.45
CA PRO A 61 0.12 3.23 -11.59
C PRO A 61 1.61 2.88 -11.48
N ASN A 62 2.22 2.45 -12.60
CA ASN A 62 3.64 2.07 -12.64
C ASN A 62 4.56 3.21 -12.19
N ASP A 63 4.21 4.47 -12.46
CA ASP A 63 4.98 5.64 -12.02
C ASP A 63 5.07 5.73 -10.49
N ASN A 64 4.00 5.36 -9.78
CA ASN A 64 4.00 5.34 -8.32
C ASN A 64 4.92 4.24 -7.77
N ILE A 65 4.93 3.07 -8.42
CA ILE A 65 5.79 1.94 -8.06
C ILE A 65 7.25 2.34 -8.26
N ASN A 66 7.60 2.86 -9.45
CA ASN A 66 8.95 3.29 -9.79
C ASN A 66 9.44 4.41 -8.86
N ARG A 67 8.57 5.38 -8.53
CA ARG A 67 8.88 6.45 -7.58
C ARG A 67 9.18 5.91 -6.18
N ALA A 68 8.42 4.93 -5.71
CA ALA A 68 8.67 4.30 -4.41
C ALA A 68 10.01 3.56 -4.36
N ILE A 69 10.34 2.80 -5.43
CA ILE A 69 11.63 2.10 -5.54
C ILE A 69 12.80 3.09 -5.55
N LYS A 70 12.71 4.15 -6.37
CA LYS A 70 13.76 5.19 -6.45
C LYS A 70 13.96 5.91 -5.11
N LYS A 71 12.86 6.20 -4.40
CA LYS A 71 12.92 6.84 -3.08
C LYS A 71 13.66 5.98 -2.06
N ALA A 72 13.47 4.67 -2.09
CA ALA A 72 14.16 3.74 -1.21
C ALA A 72 15.64 3.55 -1.57
N ALA A 73 15.98 3.61 -2.86
CA ALA A 73 17.33 3.37 -3.36
C ALA A 73 18.27 4.58 -3.30
N GLY A 74 17.75 5.81 -3.25
CA GLY A 74 18.54 7.02 -3.56
C GLY A 74 18.39 8.20 -2.61
N ASP A 75 17.70 8.06 -1.47
CA ASP A 75 17.46 9.20 -0.59
C ASP A 75 17.85 8.89 0.86
N SER A 76 19.02 9.38 1.28
CA SER A 76 19.54 9.33 2.66
C SER A 76 18.72 10.17 3.64
N ASN A 77 17.72 10.91 3.16
CA ASN A 77 16.72 11.63 3.95
C ASN A 77 15.34 10.94 3.93
N SER A 78 15.27 9.72 3.38
CA SER A 78 14.04 8.93 3.42
C SER A 78 13.76 8.45 4.84
N ALA A 79 12.50 8.58 5.27
CA ALA A 79 12.06 8.10 6.58
C ALA A 79 12.42 6.62 6.74
N ASP A 80 13.08 6.29 7.85
CA ASP A 80 13.44 4.92 8.16
C ASP A 80 12.20 4.14 8.56
N PHE A 81 11.74 3.30 7.64
CA PHE A 81 10.70 2.32 7.90
C PHE A 81 11.34 1.01 8.38
N GLU A 82 10.82 0.52 9.49
CA GLU A 82 11.17 -0.77 10.08
C GLU A 82 9.90 -1.62 10.23
N GLU A 83 10.09 -2.94 10.18
CA GLU A 83 9.02 -3.90 10.41
C GLU A 83 8.94 -4.20 11.92
N ILE A 84 7.77 -3.94 12.51
CA ILE A 84 7.50 -4.21 13.92
C ILE A 84 6.26 -5.10 13.99
N VAL A 85 6.39 -6.22 14.68
CA VAL A 85 5.29 -7.16 14.94
C VAL A 85 4.77 -6.91 16.35
N TYR A 86 3.45 -6.78 16.49
CA TYR A 86 2.79 -6.65 17.78
C TYR A 86 1.98 -7.91 18.03
N GLU A 87 2.07 -8.46 19.23
CA GLU A 87 1.30 -9.66 19.60
C GLU A 87 0.41 -9.35 20.80
N GLY A 88 -0.77 -9.97 20.87
CA GLY A 88 -1.67 -9.78 22.00
C GLY A 88 -2.93 -10.64 21.94
N TYR A 89 -3.80 -10.43 22.93
CA TYR A 89 -5.08 -11.13 23.05
C TYR A 89 -6.23 -10.12 23.11
N GLY A 90 -7.25 -10.34 22.29
CA GLY A 90 -8.49 -9.57 22.26
C GLY A 90 -9.57 -10.12 23.20
N PRO A 91 -10.79 -9.56 23.14
CA PRO A 91 -11.93 -10.07 23.91
C PRO A 91 -12.12 -11.57 23.71
N SER A 92 -12.45 -12.27 24.80
CA SER A 92 -12.61 -13.73 24.82
C SER A 92 -11.33 -14.53 24.51
N GLY A 93 -10.13 -13.94 24.66
CA GLY A 93 -8.86 -14.65 24.52
C GLY A 93 -8.44 -14.92 23.06
N VAL A 94 -8.97 -14.17 22.09
CA VAL A 94 -8.61 -14.32 20.67
C VAL A 94 -7.20 -13.75 20.43
N ALA A 95 -6.27 -14.57 19.95
CA ALA A 95 -4.92 -14.14 19.61
C ALA A 95 -4.91 -13.17 18.39
N VAL A 96 -4.07 -12.13 18.47
CA VAL A 96 -3.88 -11.09 17.43
C VAL A 96 -2.38 -10.89 17.20
N ILE A 97 -1.99 -10.80 15.92
CA ILE A 97 -0.65 -10.51 15.41
C ILE A 97 -0.76 -9.39 14.37
#